data_AF-A0A143ZI52-F1
#
_entry.id   AF-A0A143ZI52-F1
#
_cell.length_a   1.000
_cell.length_b   1.000
_cell.length_c   1.000
_cell.angle_alpha   90.00
_cell.angle_beta   90.00
_cell.angle_gamma   90.00
#
_symmetry.space_group_name_H-M   'P 1'
#
loop_
_entity.id
_entity.type
_entity.pdbx_description
1 polymer ?
#
loop_
_entity_poly.entity_id
_entity_poly.type
_entity_poly.pdbx_seq_one_letter_code
_entity_poly.pdbx_strand_id
1 'polypeptide(L)' 'MNRNGLYALLGALVVLVIVMGVYIYDREKEPQGVELKIGENGISVEEN' A
#
# COMPACT_ATOMS: atom_id res chain seq x y z
N MET A 1 26.35 -4.71 23.87
CA MET A 1 25.28 -3.86 23.31
C MET A 1 24.81 -2.91 24.40
N ASN A 2 24.92 -1.60 24.20
CA ASN A 2 24.42 -0.63 25.18
C ASN A 2 22.87 -0.68 25.18
N ARG A 3 22.22 -0.66 26.34
CA ARG A 3 20.75 -0.73 26.44
C ARG A 3 20.08 0.38 25.61
N ASN A 4 20.70 1.57 25.56
CA ASN A 4 20.25 2.68 24.73
C ASN A 4 20.26 2.36 23.23
N GLY A 5 21.25 1.58 22.76
CA GLY A 5 21.32 1.16 21.36
C GLY A 5 20.20 0.18 20.99
N LEU A 6 19.82 -0.70 21.92
CA LEU A 6 18.71 -1.63 21.72
C LEU A 6 17.37 -0.89 21.64
N TYR A 7 17.13 0.08 22.53
CA TYR A 7 15.90 0.88 22.48
C TYR A 7 15.83 1.76 21.24
N ALA A 8 16.96 2.32 20.78
CA ALA A 8 17.01 3.06 19.52
C ALA A 8 16.67 2.18 18.32
N LEU A 9 17.22 0.96 18.26
CA LEU A 9 16.91 -0.01 17.21
C LEU A 9 15.44 -0.41 17.23
N LEU A 10 14.89 -0.70 18.42
CA LEU A 10 13.48 -1.03 18.57
C LEU A 10 12.57 0.13 18.14
N GLY A 11 12.89 1.36 18.54
CA GLY A 11 12.15 2.55 18.11
C GLY A 11 12.16 2.72 16.60
N ALA A 12 13.32 2.55 15.96
CA ALA A 12 13.45 2.62 14.50
C ALA A 12 12.61 1.54 13.79
N LEU A 13 12.61 0.30 14.31
CA LEU A 13 11.82 -0.80 13.75
C LEU A 13 10.31 -0.53 13.86
N VAL A 14 9.84 0.00 14.99
CA VAL A 14 8.43 0.36 15.18
C VAL A 14 7.99 1.43 14.19
N VAL A 15 8.80 2.48 14.01
CA VAL A 15 8.52 3.54 13.02
C VAL A 15 8.44 2.97 11.60
N LEU A 16 9.35 2.06 11.25
CA LEU A 16 9.39 1.43 9.93
C LEU A 16 8.11 0.62 9.64
N VAL A 17 7.64 -0.16 10.62
CA VAL A 17 6.39 -0.91 10.51
C VAL A 17 5.19 0.03 10.34
N ILE A 18 5.12 1.14 11.08
CA ILE A 18 4.03 2.11 10.97
C ILE A 18 4.00 2.73 9.57
N VAL A 19 5.15 3.20 9.07
CA VAL A 19 5.27 3.81 7.74
C VAL A 19 4.84 2.82 6.66
N MET A 20 5.30 1.57 6.74
CA MET A 20 4.94 0.54 5.77
C MET A 20 3.46 0.16 5.85
N GLY A 21 2.88 0.09 7.04
CA GLY A 21 1.46 -0.18 7.23
C GLY A 21 0.59 0.91 6.61
N VAL A 22 0.95 2.18 6.77
CA VAL A 22 0.25 3.30 6.11
C VAL A 22 0.39 3.20 4.59
N TYR A 23 1.60 2.96 4.08
CA TYR A 23 1.83 2.83 2.63
C TYR A 23 0.97 1.73 2.01
N ILE A 24 0.91 0.55 2.63
CA ILE A 24 0.10 -0.57 2.14
C ILE A 24 -1.39 -0.26 2.25
N TYR A 25 -1.83 0.33 3.35
CA TYR A 25 -3.23 0.71 3.55
C TYR A 25 -3.73 1.71 2.50
N ASP A 26 -2.87 2.63 2.05
CA ASP A 26 -3.19 3.56 0.96
C ASP A 26 -3.24 2.86 -0.40
N ARG A 27 -2.43 1.82 -0.62
CA ARG A 27 -2.44 1.03 -1.87
C ARG A 27 -3.68 0.18 -2.04
N GLU A 28 -4.20 -0.40 -0.97
CA GLU A 28 -5.46 -1.16 -1.02
C GLU A 28 -6.67 -0.26 -1.37
N LYS A 29 -6.53 1.06 -1.17
CA LYS A 29 -7.53 2.06 -1.55
C LYS A 29 -7.40 2.55 -2.99
N GLU A 30 -6.35 2.17 -3.73
CA GLU A 30 -6.38 2.29 -5.18
C GLU A 30 -7.34 1.20 -5.66
N PRO A 31 -8.59 1.52 -6.05
CA PRO A 31 -9.44 0.50 -6.60
C PRO A 31 -8.72 -0.06 -7.82
N GLN A 32 -8.50 -1.38 -7.84
CA GLN A 32 -8.28 -2.12 -9.07
C GLN A 32 -9.59 -2.01 -9.87
N GLY A 33 -9.83 -0.82 -10.39
CA GLY A 33 -11.01 -0.47 -11.15
C GLY A 33 -10.86 -1.11 -12.50
N VAL A 34 -11.75 -2.04 -12.84
CA VAL A 34 -11.95 -2.45 -14.22
C VAL A 34 -12.34 -1.21 -15.03
N GLU A 35 -11.53 -0.88 -16.04
CA GLU A 35 -11.88 0.19 -16.98
C GLU A 35 -13.00 -0.32 -17.88
N LEU A 36 -14.24 0.03 -17.54
CA LEU A 36 -15.42 -0.26 -18.37
C LEU A 36 -15.51 0.76 -19.50
N LYS A 37 -15.05 0.38 -20.69
CA LYS A 37 -15.21 1.18 -21.91
C LYS A 37 -16.53 0.79 -22.59
N ILE A 38 -17.50 1.70 -22.57
CA ILE A 38 -18.79 1.55 -23.28
C ILE A 38 -18.65 2.23 -24.64
N GLY A 39 -18.50 1.42 -25.69
CA GLY A 39 -18.46 1.89 -27.08
C GLY A 39 -19.74 1.53 -27.83
N GLU A 40 -19.90 2.10 -29.03
CA GLU A 40 -21.07 1.85 -29.90
C GLU A 40 -21.26 0.37 -30.27
N ASN A 41 -20.21 -0.46 -30.13
CA ASN A 41 -20.20 -1.89 -30.42
C ASN A 41 -20.38 -2.81 -29.17
N GLY A 42 -20.58 -2.25 -27.97
CA GLY A 42 -20.81 -3.03 -26.74
C GLY A 42 -19.86 -2.72 -25.58
N ILE A 43 -19.86 -3.60 -24.57
CA ILE A 43 -19.10 -3.45 -23.31
C ILE A 43 -17.74 -4.13 -23.47
N SER A 44 -16.65 -3.38 -23.26
CA SER A 44 -15.28 -3.89 -23.20
C SER A 44 -14.79 -3.80 -21.75
N VAL A 45 -14.37 -4.92 -21.16
CA VAL A 45 -13.78 -4.98 -19.81
C VAL A 45 -12.30 -5.22 -19.96
N GLU A 46 -11.48 -4.28 -19.50
CA GLU A 46 -10.02 -4.36 -19.50
C GLU A 46 -9.54 -4.32 -18.04
N GLU A 47 -8.73 -5.32 -17.67
CA GLU A 47 -8.19 -5.52 -16.31
C GLU A 47 -6.71 -5.06 -16.32
N ASN A 48 -6.29 -4.25 -15.33
CA ASN A 48 -4.91 -3.75 -15.18
C ASN A 48 -4.10 -4.62 -14.21
#